data_AF-A0A7X1TTY5-F1
#
_entry.id   AF-A0A7X1TTY5-F1
#
_cell.length_a   1.000
_cell.length_b   1.000
_cell.length_c   1.000
_cell.angle_alpha   90.00
_cell.angle_beta   90.00
_cell.angle_gamma   90.00
#
_symmetry.space_group_name_H-M   'P 1'
#
loop_
_entity.id
_entity.type
_entity.pdbx_description
1 polymer ?
#
loop_
_entity_poly.entity_id
_entity_poly.type
_entity_poly.pdbx_seq_one_letter_code
_entity_poly.pdbx_strand_id
1 'polypeptide(L)'
;MRIRTLRSRIIAFLVALLLVVQGGGFVLIDAAINANARMKTRSELATGTRVFERLLQQSQQHLADTVAVLSVDFGFRKAVASNDRPTIASALSNHGHRVNASVVMLAGLDGMLVAATGRSGAPGTPFPFAELLRTAEASGQASAIVALDTGLVQMLVVPVLAPDPIAWVAVGFTIDDKVARDLKSLTSLEVSFLIPRAAAQPDLVATTLPPELREPLRAELASVSASAVPDVRTAVPHTAVLGAEEFETVLVPIGSTPQGPIFATLQRSMHEALAPFEPLRRTLLTLVLAGVLASIAGSVLIARGITRPLSALAQVARSIARGDYTQWVSIRQSDEIGVLGQALNHMRTAIASRDSELKQHREDRGGQVATRIDRLRSRGTRRGHGRVARSRRPGQGAGARVPSRCRGSAHGRRRPGSAAPGVDEPDGQCHQVHRTRRSRAAARSRAGSARAQPAALLGARFGHRHRAASAATAVPGIQPGRWIQHPVAACLGKPLRRAALFECLAGATGAETGIEPAPETAAESPLAGRVLLVEDNLVNQEIALAMLRALGCEVDIADTGRAVLLAVEDKVYDAVLKSTTPS
;
A
#
# COMPACT_ATOMS: atom_id res chain seq x y z
N MET A 1 35.96 -10.26 13.38
CA MET A 1 36.91 -10.16 14.52
C MET A 1 36.79 -11.38 15.44
N ARG A 2 37.86 -11.87 16.08
CA ARG A 2 37.77 -12.97 17.08
C ARG A 2 37.40 -12.41 18.47
N ILE A 3 36.18 -12.70 18.93
CA ILE A 3 35.64 -12.20 20.20
C ILE A 3 36.25 -12.97 21.39
N ARG A 4 37.25 -12.34 22.05
CA ARG A 4 38.13 -12.95 23.06
C ARG A 4 37.59 -13.03 24.50
N THR A 5 36.50 -12.34 24.86
CA THR A 5 35.98 -12.35 26.25
C THR A 5 34.52 -12.79 26.30
N LEU A 6 34.09 -13.43 27.41
CA LEU A 6 32.70 -13.82 27.63
C LEU A 6 31.76 -12.60 27.56
N ARG A 7 32.17 -11.49 28.21
CA ARG A 7 31.48 -10.18 28.14
C ARG A 7 31.18 -9.77 26.69
N SER A 8 32.20 -9.72 25.83
CA SER A 8 32.01 -9.27 24.46
C SER A 8 31.27 -10.28 23.57
N ARG A 9 31.17 -11.56 23.98
CA ARG A 9 30.26 -12.52 23.33
C ARG A 9 28.81 -12.28 23.71
N ILE A 10 28.51 -12.03 24.99
CA ILE A 10 27.14 -11.74 25.47
C ILE A 10 26.62 -10.44 24.83
N ILE A 11 27.42 -9.36 24.85
CA ILE A 11 27.04 -8.08 24.21
C ILE A 11 26.81 -8.27 22.70
N ALA A 12 27.74 -8.95 21.99
CA ALA A 12 27.58 -9.19 20.56
C ALA A 12 26.35 -10.05 20.23
N PHE A 13 26.03 -11.04 21.07
CA PHE A 13 24.84 -11.88 20.91
C PHE A 13 23.55 -11.07 21.13
N LEU A 14 23.45 -10.29 22.20
CA LEU A 14 22.26 -9.46 22.48
C LEU A 14 22.03 -8.40 21.41
N VAL A 15 23.09 -7.72 20.95
CA VAL A 15 22.98 -6.72 19.87
C VAL A 15 22.66 -7.38 18.53
N ALA A 16 23.25 -8.53 18.19
CA ALA A 16 22.92 -9.26 16.97
C ALA A 16 21.48 -9.79 16.98
N LEU A 17 21.01 -10.35 18.11
CA LEU A 17 19.63 -10.81 18.27
C LEU A 17 18.64 -9.65 18.10
N LEU A 18 18.92 -8.49 18.70
CA LEU A 18 18.07 -7.32 18.52
C LEU A 18 18.07 -6.83 17.06
N LEU A 19 19.23 -6.76 16.40
CA LEU A 19 19.32 -6.35 14.99
C LEU A 19 18.56 -7.30 14.06
N VAL A 20 18.54 -8.61 14.35
CA VAL A 20 17.72 -9.59 13.62
C VAL A 20 16.23 -9.35 13.86
N VAL A 21 15.80 -9.14 15.11
CA VAL A 21 14.38 -8.89 15.43
C VAL A 21 13.89 -7.56 14.86
N GLN A 22 14.65 -6.48 15.03
CA GLN A 22 14.29 -5.15 14.51
C GLN A 22 14.38 -5.08 12.98
N GLY A 23 15.42 -5.68 12.38
CA GLY A 23 15.58 -5.73 10.93
C GLY A 23 14.49 -6.57 10.25
N GLY A 24 14.18 -7.75 10.81
CA GLY A 24 13.07 -8.58 10.36
C GLY A 24 11.71 -7.88 10.52
N GLY A 25 11.47 -7.22 11.66
CA GLY A 25 10.27 -6.42 11.88
C GLY A 25 10.14 -5.26 10.89
N PHE A 26 11.21 -4.52 10.64
CA PHE A 26 11.22 -3.43 9.65
C PHE A 26 10.92 -3.94 8.23
N VAL A 27 11.57 -5.03 7.79
CA VAL A 27 11.33 -5.63 6.47
C VAL A 27 9.90 -6.15 6.33
N LEU A 28 9.34 -6.78 7.36
CA LEU A 28 7.94 -7.23 7.35
C LEU A 28 6.95 -6.06 7.27
N ILE A 29 7.21 -4.96 7.99
CA ILE A 29 6.35 -3.77 7.97
C ILE A 29 6.46 -3.02 6.63
N ASP A 30 7.66 -2.82 6.09
CA ASP A 30 7.85 -2.16 4.78
C ASP A 30 7.21 -3.00 3.65
N ALA A 31 7.39 -4.33 3.66
CA ALA A 31 6.70 -5.23 2.73
C ALA A 31 5.17 -5.18 2.87
N ALA A 32 4.64 -5.11 4.10
CA ALA A 32 3.20 -4.96 4.35
C ALA A 32 2.66 -3.59 3.89
N ILE A 33 3.42 -2.50 4.10
CA ILE A 33 3.07 -1.16 3.59
C ILE A 33 3.03 -1.18 2.07
N ASN A 34 4.05 -1.72 1.39
CA ASN A 34 4.10 -1.78 -0.07
C ASN A 34 2.97 -2.67 -0.65
N ALA A 35 2.64 -3.80 -0.02
CA ALA A 35 1.53 -4.65 -0.43
C ALA A 35 0.17 -3.95 -0.25
N ASN A 36 -0.06 -3.31 0.90
CA ASN A 36 -1.29 -2.56 1.17
C ASN A 36 -1.43 -1.34 0.26
N ALA A 37 -0.33 -0.62 -0.02
CA ALA A 37 -0.29 0.50 -0.96
C ALA A 37 -0.66 0.04 -2.37
N ARG A 38 -0.06 -1.04 -2.89
CA ARG A 38 -0.42 -1.60 -4.21
C ARG A 38 -1.89 -2.03 -4.28
N MET A 39 -2.43 -2.67 -3.24
CA MET A 39 -3.85 -3.04 -3.17
C MET A 39 -4.78 -1.82 -3.16
N LYS A 40 -4.45 -0.79 -2.38
CA LYS A 40 -5.19 0.49 -2.33
C LYS A 40 -5.14 1.21 -3.69
N THR A 41 -3.95 1.33 -4.27
CA THR A 41 -3.69 1.92 -5.59
C THR A 41 -4.51 1.24 -6.69
N ARG A 42 -4.61 -0.10 -6.68
CA ARG A 42 -5.46 -0.85 -7.63
C ARG A 42 -6.95 -0.59 -7.44
N SER A 43 -7.41 -0.40 -6.20
CA SER A 43 -8.80 -0.06 -5.90
C SER A 43 -9.14 1.38 -6.33
N GLU A 44 -8.22 2.32 -6.08
CA GLU A 44 -8.31 3.71 -6.54
C GLU A 44 -8.30 3.80 -8.07
N LEU A 45 -7.40 3.09 -8.74
CA LEU A 45 -7.33 2.97 -10.20
C LEU A 45 -8.62 2.39 -10.78
N ALA A 46 -9.11 1.25 -10.26
CA ALA A 46 -10.36 0.65 -10.72
C ALA A 46 -11.60 1.52 -10.45
N THR A 47 -11.55 2.40 -9.44
CA THR A 47 -12.60 3.39 -9.18
C THR A 47 -12.50 4.56 -10.15
N GLY A 48 -11.29 5.09 -10.37
CA GLY A 48 -11.00 6.16 -11.32
C GLY A 48 -11.28 5.77 -12.76
N THR A 49 -11.07 4.51 -13.16
CA THR A 49 -11.51 3.96 -14.46
C THR A 49 -13.02 4.10 -14.64
N ARG A 50 -13.84 3.68 -13.64
CA ARG A 50 -15.30 3.81 -13.72
C ARG A 50 -15.77 5.27 -13.75
N VAL A 51 -15.02 6.18 -13.13
CA VAL A 51 -15.27 7.62 -13.18
C VAL A 51 -14.91 8.18 -14.56
N PHE A 52 -13.74 7.81 -15.11
CA PHE A 52 -13.31 8.16 -16.47
C PHE A 52 -14.32 7.69 -17.53
N GLU A 53 -14.76 6.44 -17.49
CA GLU A 53 -15.74 5.88 -18.42
C GLU A 53 -17.05 6.69 -18.42
N ARG A 54 -17.55 7.05 -17.23
CA ARG A 54 -18.77 7.88 -17.08
C ARG A 54 -18.57 9.32 -17.52
N LEU A 55 -17.42 9.93 -17.20
CA LEU A 55 -17.10 11.29 -17.65
C LEU A 55 -17.00 11.35 -19.17
N LEU A 56 -16.42 10.33 -19.80
CA LEU A 56 -16.32 10.21 -21.25
C LEU A 56 -17.72 10.05 -21.88
N GLN A 57 -18.56 9.16 -21.33
CA GLN A 57 -19.93 8.94 -21.79
C GLN A 57 -20.84 10.18 -21.56
N GLN A 58 -20.67 10.89 -20.44
CA GLN A 58 -21.39 12.13 -20.14
C GLN A 58 -20.93 13.27 -21.06
N SER A 59 -19.64 13.36 -21.37
CA SER A 59 -19.09 14.29 -22.36
C SER A 59 -19.67 14.03 -23.75
N GLN A 60 -19.74 12.76 -24.17
CA GLN A 60 -20.40 12.35 -25.42
C GLN A 60 -21.85 12.83 -25.49
N GLN A 61 -22.66 12.64 -24.43
CA GLN A 61 -24.04 13.13 -24.43
C GLN A 61 -24.13 14.67 -24.42
N HIS A 62 -23.33 15.36 -23.61
CA HIS A 62 -23.37 16.81 -23.51
C HIS A 62 -22.98 17.50 -24.83
N LEU A 63 -21.96 16.98 -25.53
CA LEU A 63 -21.58 17.45 -26.86
C LEU A 63 -22.65 17.08 -27.91
N ALA A 64 -23.30 15.92 -27.79
CA ALA A 64 -24.43 15.52 -28.63
C ALA A 64 -25.57 16.55 -28.58
N ASP A 65 -26.06 16.83 -27.37
CA ASP A 65 -27.16 17.77 -27.14
C ASP A 65 -26.79 19.19 -27.63
N THR A 66 -25.54 19.61 -27.41
CA THR A 66 -25.02 20.94 -27.82
C THR A 66 -25.04 21.12 -29.34
N VAL A 67 -24.60 20.12 -30.10
CA VAL A 67 -24.56 20.20 -31.57
C VAL A 67 -25.94 19.96 -32.18
N ALA A 68 -26.79 19.13 -31.57
CA ALA A 68 -28.18 18.94 -32.00
C ALA A 68 -29.01 20.24 -31.93
N VAL A 69 -28.79 21.08 -30.91
CA VAL A 69 -29.40 22.43 -30.84
C VAL A 69 -28.95 23.32 -32.01
N LEU A 70 -27.73 23.15 -32.51
CA LEU A 70 -27.15 23.96 -33.57
C LEU A 70 -27.48 23.47 -34.99
N SER A 71 -27.75 22.18 -35.20
CA SER A 71 -28.23 21.69 -36.51
C SER A 71 -29.65 22.19 -36.86
N VAL A 72 -30.39 22.68 -35.85
CA VAL A 72 -31.73 23.28 -35.97
C VAL A 72 -31.70 24.78 -36.32
N ASP A 73 -30.52 25.43 -36.28
CA ASP A 73 -30.34 26.85 -36.61
C ASP A 73 -30.91 27.19 -38.01
N PHE A 74 -31.75 28.23 -38.09
CA PHE A 74 -32.45 28.59 -39.32
C PHE A 74 -31.49 28.98 -40.45
N GLY A 75 -30.37 29.64 -40.13
CA GLY A 75 -29.33 29.98 -41.10
C GLY A 75 -28.60 28.76 -41.62
N PHE A 76 -28.24 27.83 -40.72
CA PHE A 76 -27.60 26.57 -41.09
C PHE A 76 -28.51 25.71 -41.97
N ARG A 77 -29.76 25.48 -41.55
CA ARG A 77 -30.75 24.73 -42.32
C ARG A 77 -31.01 25.34 -43.69
N LYS A 78 -31.12 26.67 -43.79
CA LYS A 78 -31.32 27.36 -45.08
C LYS A 78 -30.10 27.22 -46.00
N ALA A 79 -28.88 27.23 -45.45
CA ALA A 79 -27.67 26.96 -46.22
C ALA A 79 -27.66 25.52 -46.77
N VAL A 80 -27.93 24.51 -45.93
CA VAL A 80 -28.03 23.10 -46.37
C VAL A 80 -29.11 22.92 -47.44
N ALA A 81 -30.30 23.47 -47.22
CA ALA A 81 -31.42 23.38 -48.16
C ALA A 81 -31.21 24.15 -49.49
N SER A 82 -30.20 25.01 -49.59
CA SER A 82 -29.87 25.70 -50.85
C SER A 82 -29.20 24.80 -51.89
N ASN A 83 -28.62 23.67 -51.45
CA ASN A 83 -27.75 22.78 -52.23
C ASN A 83 -26.52 23.46 -52.88
N ASP A 84 -26.23 24.73 -52.54
CA ASP A 84 -25.06 25.45 -53.02
C ASP A 84 -23.82 25.13 -52.17
N ARG A 85 -22.86 24.40 -52.77
CA ARG A 85 -21.69 23.88 -52.04
C ARG A 85 -20.83 24.98 -51.38
N PRO A 86 -20.54 26.15 -52.02
CA PRO A 86 -19.85 27.26 -51.35
C PRO A 86 -20.61 27.81 -50.14
N THR A 87 -21.93 28.04 -50.26
CA THR A 87 -22.78 28.51 -49.15
C THR A 87 -22.79 27.49 -48.01
N ILE A 88 -22.91 26.19 -48.31
CA ILE A 88 -22.84 25.10 -47.33
C ILE A 88 -21.46 25.08 -46.64
N ALA A 89 -20.37 25.13 -47.39
CA ALA A 89 -19.01 25.10 -46.82
C ALA A 89 -18.74 26.31 -45.90
N SER A 90 -19.21 27.50 -46.28
CA SER A 90 -19.17 28.70 -45.43
C SER A 90 -20.00 28.51 -44.15
N ALA A 91 -21.22 27.97 -44.26
CA ALA A 91 -22.08 27.70 -43.11
C ALA A 91 -21.47 26.66 -42.15
N LEU A 92 -20.87 25.58 -42.65
CA LEU A 92 -20.16 24.57 -41.85
C LEU A 92 -18.96 25.16 -41.12
N SER A 93 -18.15 25.99 -41.80
CA SER A 93 -17.01 26.68 -41.20
C SER A 93 -17.45 27.62 -40.06
N ASN A 94 -18.44 28.47 -40.31
CA ASN A 94 -18.98 29.40 -39.32
C ASN A 94 -19.58 28.66 -38.10
N HIS A 95 -20.24 27.52 -38.30
CA HIS A 95 -20.78 26.73 -37.19
C HIS A 95 -19.68 25.98 -36.42
N GLY A 96 -18.68 25.43 -37.11
CA GLY A 96 -17.52 24.80 -36.47
C GLY A 96 -16.76 25.76 -35.54
N HIS A 97 -16.51 26.98 -36.01
CA HIS A 97 -15.90 28.03 -35.18
C HIS A 97 -16.76 28.41 -33.96
N ARG A 98 -18.11 28.44 -34.07
CA ARG A 98 -19.01 28.74 -32.93
C ARG A 98 -18.94 27.72 -31.79
N VAL A 99 -18.59 26.46 -32.06
CA VAL A 99 -18.43 25.41 -31.04
C VAL A 99 -16.97 25.02 -30.75
N ASN A 100 -16.00 25.69 -31.39
CA ASN A 100 -14.59 25.30 -31.35
C ASN A 100 -14.37 23.82 -31.77
N ALA A 101 -15.08 23.39 -32.83
CA ALA A 101 -14.85 22.11 -33.47
C ALA A 101 -13.61 22.18 -34.38
N SER A 102 -12.83 21.08 -34.41
CA SER A 102 -11.64 20.95 -35.26
C SER A 102 -11.98 20.51 -36.68
N VAL A 103 -13.13 19.86 -36.87
CA VAL A 103 -13.64 19.43 -38.17
C VAL A 103 -15.17 19.42 -38.15
N VAL A 104 -15.77 19.84 -39.26
CA VAL A 104 -17.19 19.68 -39.56
C VAL A 104 -17.34 19.06 -40.95
N MET A 105 -18.19 18.06 -41.07
CA MET A 105 -18.57 17.39 -42.33
C MET A 105 -20.09 17.44 -42.49
N LEU A 106 -20.58 17.43 -43.72
CA LEU A 106 -21.98 17.22 -44.05
C LEU A 106 -22.08 16.05 -45.03
N ALA A 107 -22.85 15.02 -44.66
CA ALA A 107 -23.18 13.90 -45.53
C ALA A 107 -24.66 13.98 -45.95
N GLY A 108 -24.96 13.47 -47.15
CA GLY A 108 -26.33 13.28 -47.61
C GLY A 108 -27.00 12.07 -46.95
N LEU A 109 -28.28 11.88 -47.24
CA LEU A 109 -29.03 10.67 -46.85
C LEU A 109 -28.59 9.42 -47.63
N ASP A 110 -27.74 9.60 -48.65
CA ASP A 110 -27.06 8.56 -49.42
C ASP A 110 -25.71 8.14 -48.78
N GLY A 111 -25.32 8.76 -47.67
CA GLY A 111 -24.03 8.55 -47.01
C GLY A 111 -22.83 9.17 -47.74
N MET A 112 -23.05 10.03 -48.74
CA MET A 112 -21.99 10.68 -49.51
C MET A 112 -21.68 12.07 -48.94
N LEU A 113 -20.40 12.44 -48.92
CA LEU A 113 -19.94 13.72 -48.38
C LEU A 113 -20.35 14.87 -49.32
N VAL A 114 -21.21 15.76 -48.83
CA VAL A 114 -21.68 16.96 -49.56
C VAL A 114 -20.67 18.11 -49.45
N ALA A 115 -20.11 18.31 -48.25
CA ALA A 115 -19.08 19.31 -47.96
C ALA A 115 -18.34 18.98 -46.65
N ALA A 116 -17.14 19.52 -46.48
CA ALA A 116 -16.36 19.43 -45.24
C ALA A 116 -15.48 20.66 -45.04
N THR A 117 -15.08 20.93 -43.80
CA THR A 117 -14.09 21.95 -43.45
C THR A 117 -12.67 21.39 -43.53
N GLY A 118 -11.71 22.16 -44.07
CA GLY A 118 -10.30 21.76 -44.10
C GLY A 118 -10.00 20.70 -45.17
N ARG A 119 -9.21 19.68 -44.82
CA ARG A 119 -8.80 18.58 -45.73
C ARG A 119 -9.60 17.29 -45.56
N SER A 120 -10.70 17.33 -44.80
CA SER A 120 -11.35 16.17 -44.21
C SER A 120 -12.31 15.43 -45.16
N GLY A 121 -11.79 14.99 -46.31
CA GLY A 121 -12.54 14.31 -47.38
C GLY A 121 -12.93 15.26 -48.52
N ALA A 122 -13.23 14.69 -49.70
CA ALA A 122 -13.61 15.43 -50.90
C ALA A 122 -15.12 15.30 -51.16
N PRO A 123 -15.83 16.38 -51.56
CA PRO A 123 -17.24 16.29 -51.93
C PRO A 123 -17.48 15.23 -53.01
N GLY A 124 -18.41 14.30 -52.74
CA GLY A 124 -18.70 13.15 -53.60
C GLY A 124 -17.94 11.86 -53.26
N THR A 125 -17.17 11.80 -52.16
CA THR A 125 -16.69 10.52 -51.59
C THR A 125 -17.66 9.99 -50.52
N PRO A 126 -17.70 8.68 -50.22
CA PRO A 126 -18.44 8.15 -49.07
C PRO A 126 -17.99 8.79 -47.75
N PHE A 127 -18.89 8.90 -46.78
CA PHE A 127 -18.57 9.35 -45.42
C PHE A 127 -17.57 8.37 -44.75
N PRO A 128 -16.42 8.83 -44.22
CA PRO A 128 -15.35 7.92 -43.76
C PRO A 128 -15.74 6.96 -42.62
N PHE A 129 -16.77 7.30 -41.83
CA PHE A 129 -17.16 6.57 -40.63
C PHE A 129 -18.58 5.99 -40.78
N ALA A 130 -18.79 5.16 -41.80
CA ALA A 130 -20.10 4.60 -42.16
C ALA A 130 -20.85 3.93 -40.99
N GLU A 131 -20.17 3.29 -40.04
CA GLU A 131 -20.83 2.71 -38.85
C GLU A 131 -21.37 3.76 -37.87
N LEU A 132 -20.70 4.91 -37.76
CA LEU A 132 -21.16 6.03 -36.96
C LEU A 132 -22.42 6.65 -37.59
N LEU A 133 -22.48 6.70 -38.93
CA LEU A 133 -23.64 7.14 -39.68
C LEU A 133 -24.83 6.17 -39.53
N ARG A 134 -24.62 4.86 -39.73
CA ARG A 134 -25.64 3.83 -39.51
C ARG A 134 -26.19 3.85 -38.08
N THR A 135 -25.33 4.10 -37.10
CA THR A 135 -25.76 4.27 -35.71
C THR A 135 -26.64 5.52 -35.57
N ALA A 136 -26.23 6.66 -36.14
CA ALA A 136 -27.01 7.90 -36.09
C ALA A 136 -28.37 7.77 -36.78
N GLU A 137 -28.47 7.06 -37.90
CA GLU A 137 -29.72 6.69 -38.58
C GLU A 137 -30.66 5.89 -37.66
N ALA A 138 -30.12 4.96 -36.86
CA ALA A 138 -30.90 4.10 -35.98
C ALA A 138 -31.27 4.71 -34.61
N SER A 139 -30.46 5.63 -34.07
CA SER A 139 -30.70 6.27 -32.76
C SER A 139 -30.98 7.78 -32.79
N GLY A 140 -31.03 8.40 -33.97
CA GLY A 140 -31.23 9.84 -34.15
C GLY A 140 -29.98 10.70 -33.86
N GLN A 141 -28.93 10.10 -33.31
CA GLN A 141 -27.59 10.65 -33.12
C GLN A 141 -26.61 9.54 -32.76
N ALA A 142 -25.31 9.75 -33.00
CA ALA A 142 -24.26 8.83 -32.54
C ALA A 142 -22.94 9.57 -32.26
N SER A 143 -22.12 9.06 -31.33
CA SER A 143 -20.77 9.56 -31.07
C SER A 143 -19.76 8.40 -30.97
N ALA A 144 -18.55 8.62 -31.49
CA ALA A 144 -17.40 7.72 -31.32
C ALA A 144 -16.10 8.51 -31.32
N ILE A 145 -15.06 7.93 -30.71
CA ILE A 145 -13.70 8.45 -30.83
C ILE A 145 -13.04 7.78 -32.04
N VAL A 146 -12.50 8.60 -32.94
CA VAL A 146 -11.91 8.19 -34.21
C VAL A 146 -10.53 8.80 -34.40
N ALA A 147 -9.71 8.16 -35.23
CA ALA A 147 -8.44 8.73 -35.69
C ALA A 147 -8.64 9.46 -37.03
N LEU A 148 -8.02 10.64 -37.16
CA LEU A 148 -7.88 11.43 -38.38
C LEU A 148 -6.42 11.84 -38.56
N ASP A 149 -6.06 12.36 -39.74
CA ASP A 149 -4.71 12.91 -40.00
C ASP A 149 -4.32 14.06 -39.04
N THR A 150 -5.31 14.68 -38.39
CA THR A 150 -5.17 15.74 -37.39
C THR A 150 -5.08 15.24 -35.94
N GLY A 151 -5.05 13.91 -35.73
CA GLY A 151 -4.99 13.26 -34.41
C GLY A 151 -6.27 12.54 -34.00
N LEU A 152 -6.45 12.34 -32.70
CA LEU A 152 -7.69 11.77 -32.14
C LEU A 152 -8.78 12.83 -32.07
N VAL A 153 -9.96 12.46 -32.56
CA VAL A 153 -11.13 13.32 -32.60
C VAL A 153 -12.33 12.56 -32.06
N GLN A 154 -13.00 13.13 -31.06
CA GLN A 154 -14.33 12.70 -30.67
C GLN A 154 -15.31 13.23 -31.73
N MET A 155 -15.80 12.34 -32.58
CA MET A 155 -16.75 12.65 -33.63
C MET A 155 -18.18 12.35 -33.17
N LEU A 156 -19.08 13.24 -33.52
CA LEU A 156 -20.51 13.17 -33.30
C LEU A 156 -21.21 13.31 -34.65
N VAL A 157 -22.30 12.57 -34.89
CA VAL A 157 -23.17 12.68 -36.05
C VAL A 157 -24.61 12.94 -35.57
N VAL A 158 -25.24 14.01 -36.08
CA VAL A 158 -26.64 14.39 -35.80
C VAL A 158 -27.36 14.80 -37.11
N PRO A 159 -28.70 14.71 -37.19
CA PRO A 159 -29.43 15.06 -38.40
C PRO A 159 -29.66 16.57 -38.53
N VAL A 160 -29.86 17.01 -39.77
CA VAL A 160 -30.37 18.34 -40.13
C VAL A 160 -31.83 18.18 -40.56
N LEU A 161 -32.76 18.76 -39.79
CA LEU A 161 -34.21 18.51 -39.89
C LEU A 161 -34.95 19.64 -40.61
N ALA A 162 -35.74 19.33 -41.65
CA ALA A 162 -36.39 20.33 -42.51
C ALA A 162 -37.69 19.89 -43.25
N PRO A 163 -38.78 19.44 -42.59
CA PRO A 163 -38.89 19.07 -41.18
C PRO A 163 -38.36 17.65 -40.91
N ASP A 164 -38.40 16.77 -41.92
CA ASP A 164 -37.74 15.46 -41.92
C ASP A 164 -36.22 15.61 -42.07
N PRO A 165 -35.40 14.58 -41.77
CA PRO A 165 -33.96 14.63 -42.02
C PRO A 165 -33.65 14.85 -43.51
N ILE A 166 -32.87 15.89 -43.83
CA ILE A 166 -32.39 16.18 -45.19
C ILE A 166 -30.90 15.92 -45.40
N ALA A 167 -30.13 15.86 -44.31
CA ALA A 167 -28.69 15.61 -44.30
C ALA A 167 -28.23 15.20 -42.90
N TRP A 168 -27.01 14.68 -42.79
CA TRP A 168 -26.32 14.39 -41.54
C TRP A 168 -25.13 15.34 -41.38
N VAL A 169 -25.06 16.07 -40.27
CA VAL A 169 -23.88 16.87 -39.93
C VAL A 169 -23.03 16.11 -38.93
N ALA A 170 -21.74 15.93 -39.26
CA ALA A 170 -20.76 15.36 -38.35
C ALA A 170 -19.84 16.47 -37.82
N VAL A 171 -19.67 16.53 -36.50
CA VAL A 171 -18.84 17.52 -35.81
C VAL A 171 -17.78 16.78 -34.99
N GLY A 172 -16.52 17.21 -35.12
CA GLY A 172 -15.38 16.61 -34.43
C GLY A 172 -14.70 17.59 -33.48
N PHE A 173 -14.39 17.11 -32.28
CA PHE A 173 -13.61 17.82 -31.26
C PHE A 173 -12.29 17.07 -31.02
N THR A 174 -11.16 17.76 -31.08
CA THR A 174 -9.84 17.14 -30.82
C THR A 174 -9.69 16.68 -29.37
N ILE A 175 -9.14 15.49 -29.18
CA ILE A 175 -8.68 15.00 -27.89
C ILE A 175 -7.21 15.39 -27.75
N ASP A 176 -6.93 16.32 -26.83
CA ASP A 176 -5.62 16.94 -26.62
C ASP A 176 -5.15 16.79 -25.16
N ASP A 177 -3.96 17.33 -24.87
CA ASP A 177 -3.42 17.36 -23.49
C ASP A 177 -4.35 18.11 -22.51
N LYS A 178 -5.24 19.01 -22.98
CA LYS A 178 -6.21 19.68 -22.11
C LYS A 178 -7.30 18.70 -21.68
N VAL A 179 -7.91 17.95 -22.60
CA VAL A 179 -8.86 16.88 -22.26
C VAL A 179 -8.23 15.87 -21.30
N ALA A 180 -6.97 15.49 -21.53
CA ALA A 180 -6.23 14.60 -20.63
C ALA A 180 -6.05 15.21 -19.21
N ARG A 181 -5.67 16.49 -19.10
CA ARG A 181 -5.54 17.20 -17.82
C ARG A 181 -6.88 17.40 -17.09
N ASP A 182 -7.94 17.71 -17.82
CA ASP A 182 -9.29 17.89 -17.27
C ASP A 182 -9.76 16.55 -16.66
N LEU A 183 -9.56 15.42 -17.34
CA LEU A 183 -9.85 14.08 -16.82
C LEU A 183 -8.96 13.67 -15.64
N LYS A 184 -7.67 14.00 -15.65
CA LYS A 184 -6.77 13.84 -14.49
C LYS A 184 -7.25 14.62 -13.28
N SER A 185 -7.74 15.85 -13.45
CA SER A 185 -8.24 16.68 -12.35
C SER A 185 -9.45 16.08 -11.62
N LEU A 186 -10.26 15.27 -12.34
CA LEU A 186 -11.47 14.63 -11.82
C LEU A 186 -11.26 13.19 -11.33
N THR A 187 -10.15 12.55 -11.69
CA THR A 187 -9.86 11.13 -11.38
C THR A 187 -8.62 10.90 -10.52
N SER A 188 -7.71 11.88 -10.43
CA SER A 188 -6.36 11.75 -9.85
C SER A 188 -5.48 10.66 -10.50
N LEU A 189 -5.82 10.26 -11.72
CA LEU A 189 -5.05 9.34 -12.56
C LEU A 189 -4.25 10.11 -13.63
N GLU A 190 -3.09 9.59 -14.00
CA GLU A 190 -2.45 9.97 -15.26
C GLU A 190 -3.26 9.39 -16.43
N VAL A 191 -3.47 10.19 -17.47
CA VAL A 191 -4.27 9.84 -18.64
C VAL A 191 -3.41 10.03 -19.89
N SER A 192 -3.28 8.97 -20.70
CA SER A 192 -2.59 9.00 -21.99
C SER A 192 -3.48 8.39 -23.08
N PHE A 193 -3.63 9.09 -24.20
CA PHE A 193 -4.44 8.67 -25.34
C PHE A 193 -3.57 8.23 -26.51
N LEU A 194 -3.77 7.00 -27.00
CA LEU A 194 -2.92 6.41 -28.03
C LEU A 194 -3.69 5.79 -29.21
N ILE A 195 -3.10 5.97 -30.40
CA ILE A 195 -3.50 5.27 -31.62
C ILE A 195 -2.51 4.09 -31.82
N PRO A 196 -2.96 2.83 -31.86
CA PRO A 196 -2.09 1.72 -32.23
C PRO A 196 -1.70 1.84 -33.70
N ARG A 197 -0.42 1.59 -34.01
CA ARG A 197 0.12 1.68 -35.37
C ARG A 197 0.70 0.34 -35.78
N ALA A 198 0.18 -0.26 -36.84
CA ALA A 198 0.63 -1.57 -37.29
C ALA A 198 2.15 -1.57 -37.58
N ALA A 199 2.88 -2.52 -36.97
CA ALA A 199 4.33 -2.69 -37.06
C ALA A 199 5.20 -1.47 -36.64
N ALA A 200 4.67 -0.54 -35.84
CA ALA A 200 5.41 0.61 -35.31
C ALA A 200 5.07 0.86 -33.83
N GLN A 201 5.77 1.81 -33.19
CA GLN A 201 5.36 2.29 -31.87
C GLN A 201 3.97 2.96 -31.95
N PRO A 202 3.12 2.84 -30.91
CA PRO A 202 1.83 3.51 -30.86
C PRO A 202 2.03 5.04 -30.83
N ASP A 203 1.18 5.77 -31.54
CA ASP A 203 1.25 7.23 -31.53
C ASP A 203 0.60 7.76 -30.25
N LEU A 204 1.30 8.65 -29.55
CA LEU A 204 0.90 9.21 -28.27
C LEU A 204 0.38 10.61 -28.52
N VAL A 205 -0.94 10.73 -28.64
CA VAL A 205 -1.62 11.91 -29.18
C VAL A 205 -1.84 12.97 -28.11
N ALA A 206 -2.14 12.54 -26.87
CA ALA A 206 -2.32 13.41 -25.72
C ALA A 206 -1.89 12.69 -24.45
N THR A 207 -1.27 13.40 -23.51
CA THR A 207 -0.82 12.81 -22.24
C THR A 207 -0.68 13.84 -21.11
N THR A 208 -0.98 13.41 -19.88
CA THR A 208 -0.65 14.16 -18.67
C THR A 208 0.76 13.88 -18.13
N LEU A 209 1.48 12.90 -18.70
CA LEU A 209 2.81 12.50 -18.21
C LEU A 209 3.90 13.53 -18.55
N PRO A 210 4.90 13.69 -17.65
CA PRO A 210 6.13 14.42 -17.93
C PRO A 210 6.86 13.91 -19.18
N PRO A 211 7.60 14.78 -19.91
CA PRO A 211 8.28 14.40 -21.16
C PRO A 211 9.19 13.16 -21.04
N GLU A 212 9.85 12.98 -19.90
CA GLU A 212 10.80 11.88 -19.66
C GLU A 212 10.15 10.49 -19.58
N LEU A 213 8.84 10.40 -19.31
CA LEU A 213 8.11 9.13 -19.21
C LEU A 213 7.40 8.72 -20.51
N ARG A 214 7.39 9.58 -21.54
CA ARG A 214 6.65 9.36 -22.80
C ARG A 214 7.26 8.26 -23.67
N GLU A 215 8.59 8.22 -23.78
CA GLU A 215 9.29 7.15 -24.51
C GLU A 215 9.21 5.79 -23.78
N PRO A 216 9.41 5.70 -22.45
CA PRO A 216 9.10 4.50 -21.68
C PRO A 216 7.68 3.97 -21.90
N LEU A 217 6.66 4.85 -21.91
CA LEU A 217 5.27 4.45 -22.15
C LEU A 217 5.07 3.89 -23.56
N ARG A 218 5.63 4.54 -24.60
CA ARG A 218 5.58 4.03 -25.98
C ARG A 218 6.23 2.65 -26.11
N ALA A 219 7.36 2.44 -25.44
CA ALA A 219 8.06 1.15 -25.44
C ALA A 219 7.28 0.05 -24.68
N GLU A 220 6.70 0.37 -23.52
CA GLU A 220 5.83 -0.54 -22.76
C GLU A 220 4.63 -0.99 -23.64
N LEU A 221 3.87 -0.02 -24.16
CA LEU A 221 2.66 -0.28 -24.94
C LEU A 221 2.94 -0.93 -26.30
N ALA A 222 4.13 -0.72 -26.89
CA ALA A 222 4.59 -1.50 -28.04
C ALA A 222 4.76 -2.99 -27.68
N SER A 223 5.29 -3.32 -26.50
CA SER A 223 5.43 -4.72 -26.07
C SER A 223 4.08 -5.39 -25.74
N VAL A 224 3.14 -4.63 -25.15
CA VAL A 224 1.77 -5.09 -24.87
C VAL A 224 0.99 -5.32 -26.17
N SER A 225 1.06 -4.39 -27.12
CA SER A 225 0.35 -4.51 -28.41
C SER A 225 0.97 -5.54 -29.35
N ALA A 226 2.28 -5.72 -29.37
CA ALA A 226 2.94 -6.80 -30.12
C ALA A 226 2.59 -8.21 -29.59
N SER A 227 2.13 -8.31 -28.34
CA SER A 227 1.66 -9.56 -27.70
C SER A 227 0.15 -9.81 -27.88
N ALA A 228 -0.57 -8.90 -28.54
CA ALA A 228 -2.04 -8.90 -28.58
C ALA A 228 -2.64 -9.81 -29.66
N VAL A 229 -2.93 -11.05 -29.27
CA VAL A 229 -4.11 -11.76 -29.79
C VAL A 229 -5.37 -10.92 -29.45
N PRO A 230 -6.46 -10.90 -30.25
CA PRO A 230 -7.52 -9.87 -30.14
C PRO A 230 -8.29 -9.76 -28.81
N ASP A 231 -8.07 -10.69 -27.86
CA ASP A 231 -8.72 -10.75 -26.55
C ASP A 231 -7.89 -10.00 -25.48
N VAL A 232 -7.64 -8.70 -25.73
CA VAL A 232 -6.80 -7.85 -24.88
C VAL A 232 -7.43 -7.71 -23.49
N ARG A 233 -6.64 -7.98 -22.44
CA ARG A 233 -7.02 -7.87 -21.01
C ARG A 233 -7.16 -6.41 -20.51
N THR A 234 -7.83 -5.56 -21.29
CA THR A 234 -8.06 -4.13 -21.09
C THR A 234 -8.38 -3.75 -19.65
N ALA A 235 -9.34 -4.44 -19.03
CA ALA A 235 -9.84 -4.13 -17.69
C ALA A 235 -9.01 -4.72 -16.52
N VAL A 236 -7.83 -5.30 -16.76
CA VAL A 236 -7.01 -5.94 -15.71
C VAL A 236 -5.81 -5.04 -15.33
N PRO A 237 -5.74 -4.50 -14.09
CA PRO A 237 -4.60 -3.71 -13.66
C PRO A 237 -3.29 -4.50 -13.67
N HIS A 238 -2.23 -3.89 -14.22
CA HIS A 238 -0.86 -4.41 -14.18
C HIS A 238 0.13 -3.36 -13.68
N THR A 239 1.22 -3.82 -13.08
CA THR A 239 2.34 -2.95 -12.71
C THR A 239 3.21 -2.70 -13.93
N ALA A 240 3.34 -1.43 -14.32
CA ALA A 240 4.25 -0.92 -15.35
C ALA A 240 5.47 -0.29 -14.68
N VAL A 241 6.62 -0.29 -15.36
CA VAL A 241 7.84 0.41 -14.91
C VAL A 241 8.23 1.42 -15.98
N LEU A 242 8.05 2.71 -15.68
CA LEU A 242 8.34 3.80 -16.60
C LEU A 242 9.58 4.56 -16.09
N GLY A 243 10.70 4.38 -16.78
CA GLY A 243 11.98 4.93 -16.35
C GLY A 243 12.44 4.34 -15.02
N ALA A 244 12.30 5.11 -13.94
CA ALA A 244 12.65 4.69 -12.57
C ALA A 244 11.43 4.57 -11.63
N GLU A 245 10.21 4.84 -12.12
CA GLU A 245 8.98 4.77 -11.31
C GLU A 245 8.11 3.55 -11.67
N GLU A 246 7.48 2.97 -10.65
CA GLU A 246 6.42 1.97 -10.81
C GLU A 246 5.06 2.67 -10.90
N PHE A 247 4.23 2.24 -11.85
CA PHE A 247 2.84 2.67 -12.02
C PHE A 247 1.92 1.46 -11.99
N GLU A 248 0.76 1.56 -11.34
CA GLU A 248 -0.34 0.64 -11.65
C GLU A 248 -1.11 1.19 -12.85
N THR A 249 -1.38 0.35 -13.85
CA THR A 249 -1.80 0.73 -15.21
C THR A 249 -2.98 -0.11 -15.68
N VAL A 250 -3.92 0.51 -16.41
CA VAL A 250 -5.10 -0.11 -17.05
C VAL A 250 -5.26 0.49 -18.47
N LEU A 251 -5.64 -0.34 -19.46
CA LEU A 251 -5.86 0.11 -20.85
C LEU A 251 -7.37 0.06 -21.19
N VAL A 252 -8.04 1.20 -21.15
CA VAL A 252 -9.47 1.32 -21.47
C VAL A 252 -9.66 1.45 -23.00
N PRO A 253 -10.49 0.61 -23.66
CA PRO A 253 -10.84 0.81 -25.06
C PRO A 253 -11.86 1.94 -25.18
N ILE A 254 -11.56 2.97 -25.97
CA ILE A 254 -12.36 4.20 -26.08
C ILE A 254 -12.98 4.44 -27.46
N GLY A 255 -12.58 3.65 -28.46
CA GLY A 255 -13.01 3.78 -29.85
C GLY A 255 -12.33 2.74 -30.73
N SER A 256 -12.46 2.87 -32.05
CA SER A 256 -11.84 1.94 -33.00
C SER A 256 -11.44 2.61 -34.30
N THR A 257 -10.46 2.02 -34.97
CA THR A 257 -10.01 2.36 -36.31
C THR A 257 -10.01 1.10 -37.18
N PRO A 258 -9.92 1.21 -38.52
CA PRO A 258 -9.67 0.07 -39.40
C PRO A 258 -8.35 -0.68 -39.12
N GLN A 259 -7.45 -0.11 -38.32
CA GLN A 259 -6.15 -0.69 -37.95
C GLN A 259 -6.15 -1.34 -36.55
N GLY A 260 -7.18 -1.09 -35.73
CA GLY A 260 -7.29 -1.61 -34.35
C GLY A 260 -8.09 -0.71 -33.39
N PRO A 261 -8.41 -1.21 -32.19
CA PRO A 261 -9.07 -0.44 -31.12
C PRO A 261 -8.20 0.71 -30.61
N ILE A 262 -8.82 1.85 -30.29
CA ILE A 262 -8.16 3.02 -29.70
C ILE A 262 -8.17 2.87 -28.18
N PHE A 263 -7.05 3.19 -27.51
CA PHE A 263 -6.92 3.02 -26.06
C PHE A 263 -6.65 4.34 -25.34
N ALA A 264 -7.23 4.48 -24.15
CA ALA A 264 -6.76 5.36 -23.10
C ALA A 264 -6.02 4.53 -22.04
N THR A 265 -4.75 4.83 -21.82
CA THR A 265 -3.97 4.26 -20.72
C THR A 265 -4.17 5.12 -19.48
N LEU A 266 -4.69 4.51 -18.41
CA LEU A 266 -4.94 5.14 -17.11
C LEU A 266 -3.94 4.61 -16.09
N GLN A 267 -3.24 5.51 -15.38
CA GLN A 267 -2.11 5.11 -14.53
C GLN A 267 -2.11 5.85 -13.17
N ARG A 268 -1.52 5.23 -12.15
CA ARG A 268 -1.31 5.82 -10.82
C ARG A 268 0.10 5.51 -10.32
N SER A 269 0.90 6.55 -10.05
CA SER A 269 2.29 6.39 -9.57
C SER A 269 2.32 5.76 -8.18
N MET A 270 3.16 4.73 -8.02
CA MET A 270 3.44 4.10 -6.73
C MET A 270 4.25 5.02 -5.81
N HIS A 271 5.04 5.94 -6.36
CA HIS A 271 5.79 6.92 -5.59
C HIS A 271 4.84 7.89 -4.87
N GLU A 272 3.86 8.44 -5.59
CA GLU A 272 2.84 9.31 -5.01
C GLU A 272 1.93 8.55 -4.02
N ALA A 273 1.56 7.32 -4.34
CA ALA A 273 0.75 6.47 -3.44
C ALA A 273 1.47 6.06 -2.14
N LEU A 274 2.81 5.98 -2.15
CA LEU A 274 3.63 5.68 -0.97
C LEU A 274 4.01 6.92 -0.15
N ALA A 275 3.94 8.14 -0.72
CA ALA A 275 4.32 9.36 -0.03
C ALA A 275 3.63 9.58 1.34
N PRO A 276 2.33 9.26 1.56
CA PRO A 276 1.69 9.34 2.86
C PRO A 276 2.27 8.40 3.94
N PHE A 277 2.96 7.33 3.54
CA PHE A 277 3.56 6.35 4.45
C PHE A 277 5.03 6.66 4.79
N GLU A 278 5.68 7.57 4.08
CA GLU A 278 7.07 7.96 4.34
C GLU A 278 7.29 8.54 5.77
N PRO A 279 6.40 9.35 6.37
CA PRO A 279 6.52 9.75 7.77
C PRO A 279 6.48 8.57 8.74
N LEU A 280 5.62 7.57 8.49
CA LEU A 280 5.56 6.35 9.29
C LEU A 280 6.86 5.54 9.15
N ARG A 281 7.38 5.38 7.93
CA ARG A 281 8.64 4.68 7.67
C ARG A 281 9.83 5.35 8.36
N ARG A 282 9.89 6.69 8.35
CA ARG A 282 10.89 7.47 9.11
C ARG A 282 10.76 7.26 10.61
N THR A 283 9.56 7.32 11.17
CA THR A 283 9.30 7.06 12.60
C THR A 283 9.71 5.65 13.02
N LEU A 284 9.43 4.64 12.19
CA LEU A 284 9.87 3.27 12.43
C LEU A 284 11.40 3.15 12.40
N LEU A 285 12.07 3.81 11.45
CA LEU A 285 13.53 3.83 11.36
C LEU A 285 14.17 4.52 12.59
N THR A 286 13.62 5.65 13.06
CA THR A 286 14.12 6.30 14.28
C THR A 286 13.89 5.46 15.53
N LEU A 287 12.75 4.75 15.63
CA LEU A 287 12.48 3.82 16.73
C LEU A 287 13.43 2.62 16.71
N VAL A 288 13.72 2.06 15.52
CA VAL A 288 14.74 1.01 15.36
C VAL A 288 16.10 1.50 15.86
N LEU A 289 16.57 2.65 15.35
CA LEU A 289 17.86 3.23 15.73
C LEU A 289 17.95 3.55 17.23
N ALA A 290 16.88 4.12 17.82
CA ALA A 290 16.80 4.38 19.25
C ALA A 290 16.87 3.08 20.07
N GLY A 291 16.20 2.01 19.62
CA GLY A 291 16.27 0.69 20.25
C GLY A 291 17.68 0.06 20.19
N VAL A 292 18.39 0.20 19.07
CA VAL A 292 19.80 -0.23 18.97
C VAL A 292 20.67 0.53 19.97
N LEU A 293 20.53 1.86 20.04
CA LEU A 293 21.29 2.70 20.98
C LEU A 293 20.99 2.36 22.45
N ALA A 294 19.70 2.20 22.79
CA ALA A 294 19.26 1.80 24.13
C ALA A 294 19.79 0.41 24.52
N SER A 295 19.82 -0.55 23.59
CA SER A 295 20.38 -1.89 23.83
C SER A 295 21.90 -1.90 23.99
N ILE A 296 22.62 -1.07 23.22
CA ILE A 296 24.07 -0.86 23.41
C ILE A 296 24.33 -0.25 24.80
N ALA A 297 23.55 0.76 25.21
CA ALA A 297 23.66 1.38 26.52
C ALA A 297 23.36 0.39 27.67
N GLY A 298 22.23 -0.32 27.59
CA GLY A 298 21.85 -1.37 28.56
C GLY A 298 22.88 -2.49 28.64
N SER A 299 23.40 -2.96 27.50
CA SER A 299 24.49 -3.96 27.43
C SER A 299 25.78 -3.47 28.10
N VAL A 300 26.10 -2.17 28.00
CA VAL A 300 27.24 -1.56 28.70
C VAL A 300 26.98 -1.42 30.20
N LEU A 301 25.75 -1.10 30.62
CA LEU A 301 25.35 -1.03 32.03
C LEU A 301 25.41 -2.40 32.71
N ILE A 302 24.74 -3.42 32.15
CA ILE A 302 24.77 -4.81 32.65
C ILE A 302 26.22 -5.32 32.74
N ALA A 303 27.03 -5.07 31.72
CA ALA A 303 28.42 -5.49 31.71
C ALA A 303 29.33 -4.70 32.68
N ARG A 304 28.89 -3.54 33.18
CA ARG A 304 29.55 -2.79 34.26
C ARG A 304 29.10 -3.24 35.65
N GLY A 305 27.78 -3.41 35.87
CA GLY A 305 27.21 -3.75 37.17
C GLY A 305 27.28 -5.23 37.56
N ILE A 306 27.22 -6.17 36.59
CA ILE A 306 27.18 -7.61 36.88
C ILE A 306 28.45 -8.30 36.38
N THR A 307 28.73 -8.22 35.06
CA THR A 307 29.79 -9.06 34.45
C THR A 307 31.20 -8.71 34.96
N ARG A 308 31.47 -7.45 35.29
CA ARG A 308 32.77 -7.00 35.84
C ARG A 308 33.00 -7.53 37.27
N PRO A 309 32.15 -7.24 38.26
CA PRO A 309 32.27 -7.78 39.62
C PRO A 309 32.39 -9.31 39.67
N LEU A 310 31.54 -10.02 38.92
CA LEU A 310 31.56 -11.49 38.88
C LEU A 310 32.87 -12.04 38.31
N SER A 311 33.47 -11.34 37.32
CA SER A 311 34.79 -11.69 36.80
C SER A 311 35.91 -11.48 37.82
N ALA A 312 35.82 -10.44 38.66
CA ALA A 312 36.80 -10.15 39.71
C ALA A 312 36.74 -11.21 40.84
N LEU A 313 35.53 -11.54 41.32
CA LEU A 313 35.29 -12.64 42.25
C LEU A 313 35.89 -13.96 41.74
N ALA A 314 35.56 -14.32 40.49
CA ALA A 314 36.06 -15.54 39.86
C ALA A 314 37.58 -15.54 39.58
N GLN A 315 38.24 -14.38 39.63
CA GLN A 315 39.70 -14.27 39.51
C GLN A 315 40.38 -14.44 40.87
N VAL A 316 39.92 -13.76 41.93
CA VAL A 316 40.48 -13.91 43.29
C VAL A 316 40.24 -15.31 43.84
N ALA A 317 39.08 -15.93 43.59
CA ALA A 317 38.84 -17.33 43.94
C ALA A 317 39.87 -18.28 43.29
N ARG A 318 40.30 -17.99 42.04
CA ARG A 318 41.37 -18.72 41.35
C ARG A 318 42.78 -18.39 41.87
N SER A 319 42.98 -17.30 42.60
CA SER A 319 44.25 -16.99 43.28
C SER A 319 44.34 -17.75 44.60
N ILE A 320 43.27 -17.73 45.40
CA ILE A 320 43.12 -18.52 46.64
C ILE A 320 43.34 -20.02 46.37
N ALA A 321 42.72 -20.55 45.30
CA ALA A 321 42.88 -21.96 44.90
C ALA A 321 44.31 -22.34 44.43
N ARG A 322 45.21 -21.38 44.27
CA ARG A 322 46.65 -21.58 43.98
C ARG A 322 47.56 -21.21 45.15
N GLY A 323 47.01 -20.96 46.34
CA GLY A 323 47.74 -20.54 47.54
C GLY A 323 48.11 -19.06 47.58
N ASP A 324 47.69 -18.25 46.60
CA ASP A 324 47.86 -16.79 46.65
C ASP A 324 46.66 -16.16 47.38
N TYR A 325 46.85 -15.96 48.69
CA TYR A 325 45.89 -15.28 49.55
C TYR A 325 46.09 -13.75 49.61
N THR A 326 47.03 -13.18 48.85
CA THR A 326 47.34 -11.74 48.93
C THR A 326 46.27 -10.86 48.29
N GLN A 327 45.60 -11.38 47.26
CA GLN A 327 44.60 -10.64 46.47
C GLN A 327 43.27 -10.48 47.23
N TRP A 328 42.66 -9.30 47.13
CA TRP A 328 41.44 -8.90 47.84
C TRP A 328 40.36 -8.46 46.84
N VAL A 329 39.09 -8.80 47.09
CA VAL A 329 37.97 -8.31 46.26
C VAL A 329 37.42 -7.00 46.84
N SER A 330 37.53 -5.92 46.08
CA SER A 330 37.02 -4.58 46.43
C SER A 330 35.74 -4.23 45.66
N ILE A 331 34.63 -4.88 46.02
CA ILE A 331 33.30 -4.57 45.50
C ILE A 331 32.63 -3.51 46.40
N ARG A 332 32.11 -2.44 45.79
CA ARG A 332 31.37 -1.34 46.45
C ARG A 332 29.84 -1.48 46.38
N GLN A 333 29.34 -2.57 45.80
CA GLN A 333 27.91 -2.87 45.77
C GLN A 333 27.44 -3.43 47.11
N SER A 334 26.19 -3.13 47.46
CA SER A 334 25.46 -3.61 48.63
C SER A 334 24.40 -4.67 48.27
N ASP A 335 24.54 -5.28 47.09
CA ASP A 335 23.71 -6.37 46.58
C ASP A 335 24.28 -7.75 46.96
N GLU A 336 23.67 -8.82 46.46
CA GLU A 336 24.10 -10.21 46.70
C GLU A 336 25.54 -10.47 46.21
N ILE A 337 26.00 -9.73 45.20
CA ILE A 337 27.38 -9.80 44.68
C ILE A 337 28.35 -9.14 45.66
N GLY A 338 27.92 -8.05 46.30
CA GLY A 338 28.59 -7.43 47.46
C GLY A 338 28.73 -8.40 48.63
N VAL A 339 27.64 -9.03 49.06
CA VAL A 339 27.62 -10.02 50.15
C VAL A 339 28.53 -11.21 49.84
N LEU A 340 28.47 -11.75 48.62
CA LEU A 340 29.36 -12.83 48.17
C LEU A 340 30.85 -12.41 48.18
N GLY A 341 31.15 -11.16 47.85
CA GLY A 341 32.49 -10.60 47.96
C GLY A 341 33.00 -10.52 49.40
N GLN A 342 32.15 -10.13 50.36
CA GLN A 342 32.49 -10.13 51.77
C GLN A 342 32.76 -11.56 52.29
N ALA A 343 31.88 -12.52 51.95
CA ALA A 343 32.05 -13.93 52.31
C ALA A 343 33.33 -14.54 51.73
N LEU A 344 33.66 -14.27 50.46
CA LEU A 344 34.90 -14.73 49.83
C LEU A 344 36.14 -14.11 50.50
N ASN A 345 36.10 -12.82 50.83
CA ASN A 345 37.19 -12.14 51.55
C ASN A 345 37.40 -12.71 52.97
N HIS A 346 36.33 -13.06 53.68
CA HIS A 346 36.37 -13.67 55.01
C HIS A 346 36.95 -15.10 54.95
N MET A 347 36.49 -15.91 54.00
CA MET A 347 37.02 -17.25 53.75
C MET A 347 38.53 -17.22 53.41
N ARG A 348 38.97 -16.26 52.57
CA ARG A 348 40.39 -16.02 52.28
C ARG A 348 41.20 -15.77 53.56
N THR A 349 40.74 -14.89 54.46
CA THR A 349 41.45 -14.61 55.72
C THR A 349 41.50 -15.83 56.65
N ALA A 350 40.42 -16.60 56.75
CA ALA A 350 40.39 -17.81 57.58
C ALA A 350 41.38 -18.89 57.06
N ILE A 351 41.45 -19.08 55.74
CA ILE A 351 42.41 -20.01 55.12
C ILE A 351 43.85 -19.51 55.29
N ALA A 352 44.12 -18.23 55.06
CA ALA A 352 45.46 -17.65 55.19
C ALA A 352 46.00 -17.73 56.62
N SER A 353 45.13 -17.57 57.63
CA SER A 353 45.47 -17.75 59.04
C SER A 353 45.87 -19.20 59.34
N ARG A 354 45.01 -20.17 58.97
CA ARG A 354 45.29 -21.61 59.14
C ARG A 354 46.54 -22.08 58.41
N ASP A 355 46.79 -21.59 57.20
CA ASP A 355 47.97 -22.00 56.42
C ASP A 355 49.27 -21.39 56.97
N SER A 356 49.19 -20.27 57.70
CA SER A 356 50.31 -19.71 58.48
C SER A 356 50.54 -20.49 59.77
N GLU A 357 49.46 -20.78 60.52
CA GLU A 357 49.48 -21.60 61.74
C GLU A 357 50.07 -23.00 61.47
N LEU A 358 49.65 -23.66 60.37
CA LEU A 358 50.18 -24.95 59.93
C LEU A 358 51.65 -24.91 59.49
N LYS A 359 52.16 -23.76 59.01
CA LYS A 359 53.60 -23.59 58.73
C LYS A 359 54.38 -23.45 60.02
N GLN A 360 53.95 -22.59 60.94
CA GLN A 360 54.61 -22.39 62.22
C GLN A 360 54.64 -23.68 63.06
N HIS A 361 53.53 -24.43 63.11
CA HIS A 361 53.51 -25.75 63.77
C HIS A 361 54.38 -26.82 63.07
N ARG A 362 54.64 -26.69 61.76
CA ARG A 362 55.61 -27.54 61.03
C ARG A 362 57.05 -27.13 61.31
N GLU A 363 57.32 -25.82 61.43
CA GLU A 363 58.63 -25.28 61.78
C GLU A 363 59.00 -25.63 63.23
N ASP A 364 58.08 -25.49 64.18
CA ASP A 364 58.24 -25.96 65.57
C ASP A 364 58.55 -27.46 65.64
N ARG A 365 57.78 -28.29 64.92
CA ARG A 365 58.06 -29.74 64.84
C ARG A 365 59.40 -30.03 64.15
N GLY A 366 59.76 -29.27 63.11
CA GLY A 366 61.05 -29.36 62.43
C GLY A 366 62.21 -29.06 63.36
N GLY A 367 62.12 -27.97 64.12
CA GLY A 367 63.07 -27.60 65.17
C GLY A 367 63.18 -28.67 66.25
N GLN A 368 62.05 -29.13 66.80
CA GLN A 368 62.04 -30.21 67.80
C GLN A 368 62.66 -31.51 67.27
N VAL A 369 62.41 -31.89 66.01
CA VAL A 369 63.03 -33.05 65.36
C VAL A 369 64.53 -32.84 65.16
N ALA A 370 64.97 -31.66 64.71
CA ALA A 370 66.39 -31.33 64.58
C ALA A 370 67.12 -31.40 65.93
N THR A 371 66.57 -30.77 66.99
CA THR A 371 67.11 -30.87 68.36
C THR A 371 67.10 -32.31 68.88
N ARG A 372 66.10 -33.13 68.51
CA ARG A 372 66.04 -34.55 68.91
C ARG A 372 67.06 -35.41 68.18
N ILE A 373 67.32 -35.15 66.89
CA ILE A 373 68.39 -35.80 66.12
C ILE A 373 69.76 -35.42 66.68
N ASP A 374 69.96 -34.15 67.05
CA ASP A 374 71.24 -33.70 67.61
C ASP A 374 71.48 -34.23 69.04
N ARG A 375 70.42 -34.30 69.87
CA ARG A 375 70.42 -35.04 71.15
C ARG A 375 70.64 -36.56 70.99
N LEU A 376 70.41 -37.13 69.81
CA LEU A 376 70.73 -38.52 69.51
C LEU A 376 72.17 -38.69 69.01
N ARG A 377 72.69 -37.77 68.18
CA ARG A 377 74.12 -37.73 67.80
C ARG A 377 75.03 -37.59 69.03
N SER A 378 74.72 -36.64 69.90
CA SER A 378 75.46 -36.39 71.15
C SER A 378 75.29 -37.49 72.22
N ARG A 379 74.32 -38.40 72.07
CA ARG A 379 74.22 -39.64 72.87
C ARG A 379 74.97 -40.81 72.22
N GLY A 380 74.96 -40.92 70.89
CA GLY A 380 75.73 -41.92 70.16
C GLY A 380 77.24 -41.82 70.41
N THR A 381 77.77 -40.60 70.51
CA THR A 381 79.18 -40.34 70.84
C THR A 381 79.58 -40.66 72.29
N ARG A 382 78.66 -41.15 73.15
CA ARG A 382 78.97 -41.59 74.53
C ARG A 382 78.80 -43.10 74.80
N ARG A 383 78.53 -43.92 73.78
CA ARG A 383 78.63 -45.40 73.86
C ARG A 383 79.27 -45.97 72.59
N GLY A 384 80.61 -45.93 72.54
CA GLY A 384 81.35 -46.35 71.34
C GLY A 384 82.87 -46.24 71.46
N HIS A 385 83.48 -46.89 72.46
CA HIS A 385 84.94 -47.09 72.50
C HIS A 385 85.25 -48.58 72.68
N GLY A 386 85.69 -49.21 71.58
CA GLY A 386 86.12 -50.60 71.49
C GLY A 386 86.92 -50.79 70.20
N ARG A 387 88.11 -51.40 70.28
CA ARG A 387 89.09 -51.47 69.17
C ARG A 387 89.00 -52.78 68.38
N VAL A 388 88.84 -52.71 67.06
CA VAL A 388 89.42 -53.61 66.02
C VAL A 388 89.51 -52.75 64.74
N ALA A 389 90.60 -52.44 64.03
CA ALA A 389 91.93 -53.03 63.74
C ALA A 389 92.04 -53.68 62.32
N ARG A 390 92.58 -52.90 61.35
CA ARG A 390 93.09 -53.31 60.00
C ARG A 390 91.99 -53.80 59.00
N SER A 391 92.15 -53.78 57.66
CA SER A 391 93.33 -53.58 56.78
C SER A 391 93.00 -53.06 55.35
N ARG A 392 94.03 -52.55 54.63
CA ARG A 392 94.30 -52.52 53.15
C ARG A 392 93.20 -52.20 52.09
N ARG A 393 93.44 -51.11 51.31
CA ARG A 393 93.64 -50.95 49.83
C ARG A 393 92.98 -51.95 48.82
N PRO A 394 92.84 -51.60 47.50
CA PRO A 394 92.53 -50.31 46.85
C PRO A 394 91.60 -50.44 45.58
N GLY A 395 91.36 -49.33 44.85
CA GLY A 395 90.75 -49.29 43.49
C GLY A 395 89.95 -48.00 43.29
N GLN A 396 90.13 -47.09 42.33
CA GLN A 396 90.47 -47.08 40.87
C GLN A 396 89.34 -47.45 39.90
N GLY A 397 88.99 -46.46 39.05
CA GLY A 397 88.26 -46.59 37.78
C GLY A 397 86.73 -46.35 37.83
N ALA A 398 86.06 -45.88 36.77
CA ALA A 398 86.52 -45.12 35.60
C ALA A 398 85.33 -44.55 34.79
N GLY A 399 85.35 -43.26 34.41
CA GLY A 399 84.49 -42.69 33.34
C GLY A 399 82.96 -42.63 33.59
N ALA A 400 82.12 -42.14 32.66
CA ALA A 400 82.37 -41.25 31.52
C ALA A 400 81.05 -40.63 30.96
N ARG A 401 81.15 -39.42 30.38
CA ARG A 401 80.37 -38.85 29.23
C ARG A 401 78.82 -39.05 29.15
N VAL A 402 78.08 -37.94 29.34
CA VAL A 402 77.35 -37.16 28.30
C VAL A 402 77.14 -37.90 26.95
N PRO A 403 75.91 -38.06 26.37
CA PRO A 403 75.22 -36.92 25.75
C PRO A 403 73.67 -36.92 25.63
N SER A 404 73.20 -35.85 24.99
CA SER A 404 71.88 -35.33 24.63
C SER A 404 70.85 -36.17 23.83
N ARG A 405 69.61 -35.65 23.87
CA ARG A 405 68.67 -35.38 22.73
C ARG A 405 67.63 -36.43 22.29
N CYS A 406 66.53 -35.86 21.76
CA CYS A 406 65.64 -36.33 20.69
C CYS A 406 64.30 -37.03 21.00
N ARG A 407 63.41 -36.84 20.01
CA ARG A 407 61.96 -37.10 19.90
C ARG A 407 61.57 -38.59 20.00
N GLY A 408 60.31 -38.84 20.37
CA GLY A 408 59.62 -40.13 20.15
C GLY A 408 58.09 -39.97 20.21
N SER A 409 57.34 -40.74 19.40
CA SER A 409 55.87 -40.69 19.30
C SER A 409 55.26 -42.09 19.22
N ALA A 410 54.21 -42.37 20.02
CA ALA A 410 53.16 -43.38 19.81
C ALA A 410 52.07 -43.17 20.90
N HIS A 411 50.75 -43.11 20.64
CA HIS A 411 49.82 -44.15 20.15
C HIS A 411 49.65 -45.37 21.08
N GLY A 412 48.45 -45.50 21.71
CA GLY A 412 48.19 -46.61 22.66
C GLY A 412 46.77 -46.70 23.25
N ARG A 413 45.78 -47.10 22.42
CA ARG A 413 44.47 -47.75 22.71
C ARG A 413 43.97 -47.93 24.17
N ARG A 414 42.64 -47.78 24.37
CA ARG A 414 41.75 -48.87 24.87
C ARG A 414 40.23 -48.62 24.63
N ARG A 415 39.50 -49.73 24.52
CA ARG A 415 38.02 -49.95 24.46
C ARG A 415 37.64 -50.83 25.69
N PRO A 416 36.36 -51.17 26.06
CA PRO A 416 35.13 -51.46 25.26
C PRO A 416 33.95 -50.50 25.61
N GLY A 417 32.68 -50.61 25.17
CA GLY A 417 31.88 -51.67 24.50
C GLY A 417 30.96 -52.43 25.49
N SER A 418 29.74 -52.90 25.20
CA SER A 418 28.92 -53.04 23.95
C SER A 418 27.65 -52.11 23.98
N ALA A 419 26.38 -52.35 23.54
CA ALA A 419 25.59 -53.50 23.02
C ALA A 419 24.36 -53.05 22.15
N ALA A 420 23.48 -54.01 21.77
CA ALA A 420 22.16 -53.91 21.07
C ALA A 420 21.33 -55.19 21.45
N PRO A 421 20.16 -55.61 20.86
CA PRO A 421 19.34 -55.12 19.72
C PRO A 421 17.78 -55.23 19.90
N GLY A 422 16.98 -55.22 18.81
CA GLY A 422 15.53 -55.58 18.73
C GLY A 422 14.59 -54.35 18.65
N VAL A 423 13.76 -54.06 17.62
CA VAL A 423 12.89 -54.81 16.66
C VAL A 423 11.53 -55.22 17.25
N ASP A 424 10.43 -54.56 16.81
CA ASP A 424 9.30 -55.18 16.05
C ASP A 424 8.15 -54.19 15.70
N GLU A 425 7.27 -54.60 14.77
CA GLU A 425 6.02 -53.95 14.31
C GLU A 425 4.78 -54.53 15.09
N PRO A 426 3.46 -54.39 14.74
CA PRO A 426 2.82 -54.08 13.45
C PRO A 426 1.50 -53.22 13.43
N ASP A 427 1.01 -52.99 12.20
CA ASP A 427 -0.40 -52.92 11.71
C ASP A 427 -1.52 -52.08 12.37
N GLY A 428 -2.36 -51.48 11.52
CA GLY A 428 -3.66 -50.89 11.90
C GLY A 428 -4.43 -50.25 10.73
N GLN A 429 -5.56 -50.82 10.32
CA GLN A 429 -6.28 -50.50 9.07
C GLN A 429 -7.81 -50.70 9.27
N CYS A 430 -8.78 -50.05 8.58
CA CYS A 430 -8.77 -49.01 7.53
C CYS A 430 -10.06 -48.12 7.70
N HIS A 431 -10.91 -47.62 6.77
CA HIS A 431 -11.07 -47.72 5.30
C HIS A 431 -11.93 -46.56 4.70
N GLN A 432 -11.97 -46.48 3.36
CA GLN A 432 -12.99 -45.95 2.40
C GLN A 432 -14.23 -45.11 2.86
N VAL A 433 -14.44 -43.89 2.34
CA VAL A 433 -15.15 -43.48 1.08
C VAL A 433 -16.69 -43.37 1.18
N HIS A 434 -17.24 -42.21 0.76
CA HIS A 434 -18.45 -42.20 -0.08
C HIS A 434 -18.53 -41.01 -1.04
N ARG A 435 -18.92 -41.28 -2.29
CA ARG A 435 -19.36 -40.26 -3.27
C ARG A 435 -20.83 -39.95 -3.07
N THR A 436 -21.25 -38.73 -3.40
CA THR A 436 -22.59 -38.45 -3.96
C THR A 436 -22.47 -37.57 -5.21
N ARG A 437 -23.41 -37.76 -6.15
CA ARG A 437 -23.48 -37.04 -7.43
C ARG A 437 -24.96 -36.94 -7.83
N ARG A 438 -25.52 -35.74 -7.90
CA ARG A 438 -26.84 -35.46 -8.50
C ARG A 438 -26.78 -34.21 -9.38
N SER A 439 -27.80 -34.03 -10.23
CA SER A 439 -27.72 -33.18 -11.42
C SER A 439 -29.12 -32.79 -11.93
N ARG A 440 -29.18 -31.81 -12.84
CA ARG A 440 -30.37 -31.31 -13.59
C ARG A 440 -31.40 -30.52 -12.73
N ALA A 441 -32.13 -29.52 -13.25
CA ALA A 441 -32.03 -28.80 -14.54
C ALA A 441 -32.66 -27.39 -14.54
N ALA A 442 -32.13 -26.55 -15.44
CA ALA A 442 -32.70 -25.42 -16.23
C ALA A 442 -34.10 -24.81 -15.94
N ALA A 443 -34.20 -23.46 -16.02
CA ALA A 443 -34.91 -22.70 -17.10
C ALA A 443 -35.35 -21.23 -16.72
N ARG A 444 -34.89 -20.24 -17.53
CA ARG A 444 -35.52 -18.96 -17.98
C ARG A 444 -36.58 -18.25 -17.07
N SER A 445 -36.50 -16.94 -16.83
CA SER A 445 -36.77 -15.87 -17.83
C SER A 445 -36.43 -14.43 -17.30
N ARG A 446 -35.93 -13.50 -18.14
CA ARG A 446 -36.59 -12.33 -18.81
C ARG A 446 -36.97 -11.07 -17.95
N ALA A 447 -36.14 -10.03 -18.06
CA ALA A 447 -36.45 -8.58 -18.21
C ALA A 447 -35.08 -7.86 -18.45
N GLY A 448 -34.90 -6.76 -19.20
CA GLY A 448 -35.81 -5.80 -19.84
C GLY A 448 -36.09 -4.58 -18.94
N SER A 449 -36.11 -3.31 -19.38
CA SER A 449 -35.74 -2.60 -20.62
C SER A 449 -36.08 -1.10 -20.44
N ALA A 450 -35.79 -0.23 -21.42
CA ALA A 450 -36.08 1.23 -21.45
C ALA A 450 -35.18 2.09 -20.50
N ARG A 451 -34.66 3.29 -20.83
CA ARG A 451 -34.84 4.31 -21.92
C ARG A 451 -35.96 5.35 -21.67
N ALA A 452 -35.59 6.63 -21.82
CA ALA A 452 -36.40 7.88 -21.85
C ALA A 452 -36.87 8.52 -20.51
N GLN A 453 -36.39 9.76 -20.26
CA GLN A 453 -37.12 11.05 -20.18
C GLN A 453 -38.64 11.08 -19.79
N PRO A 454 -39.20 12.20 -19.25
CA PRO A 454 -38.61 13.34 -18.50
C PRO A 454 -39.51 13.84 -17.30
N ALA A 455 -39.24 15.07 -16.81
CA ALA A 455 -40.21 16.07 -16.28
C ALA A 455 -40.61 16.20 -14.78
N ALA A 456 -40.47 17.45 -14.31
CA ALA A 456 -41.45 18.30 -13.57
C ALA A 456 -42.02 17.97 -12.16
N LEU A 457 -41.51 18.73 -11.17
CA LEU A 457 -42.23 19.65 -10.25
C LEU A 457 -43.27 19.20 -9.16
N LEU A 458 -42.97 19.68 -7.93
CA LEU A 458 -43.86 20.37 -6.95
C LEU A 458 -44.92 19.63 -6.09
N GLY A 459 -44.57 19.41 -4.82
CA GLY A 459 -45.28 19.96 -3.63
C GLY A 459 -46.60 19.34 -3.14
N ALA A 460 -46.59 18.87 -1.88
CA ALA A 460 -47.78 18.61 -1.06
C ALA A 460 -47.54 19.02 0.41
N ARG A 461 -48.61 19.26 1.18
CA ARG A 461 -48.54 19.69 2.59
C ARG A 461 -48.29 18.51 3.53
N PHE A 462 -47.35 18.63 4.45
CA PHE A 462 -47.36 17.88 5.72
C PHE A 462 -47.20 18.83 6.90
N GLY A 463 -48.08 18.69 7.90
CA GLY A 463 -48.09 19.52 9.10
C GLY A 463 -47.31 18.87 10.24
N HIS A 464 -46.52 19.67 10.94
CA HIS A 464 -45.77 19.35 12.17
C HIS A 464 -44.71 18.23 12.09
N ARG A 465 -43.45 18.61 12.39
CA ARG A 465 -42.31 17.74 12.73
C ARG A 465 -41.66 16.90 11.60
N HIS A 466 -41.52 17.46 10.39
CA HIS A 466 -40.50 17.02 9.44
C HIS A 466 -39.56 18.17 9.06
N ARG A 467 -38.25 17.93 9.05
CA ARG A 467 -37.20 18.86 8.57
C ARG A 467 -36.51 18.24 7.35
N ALA A 468 -36.45 18.96 6.23
CA ALA A 468 -35.80 18.49 5.01
C ALA A 468 -34.39 19.10 4.86
N ALA A 469 -33.42 18.32 4.42
CA ALA A 469 -32.07 18.76 4.07
C ALA A 469 -31.84 18.60 2.56
N SER A 470 -31.35 19.64 1.89
CA SER A 470 -31.20 19.65 0.43
C SER A 470 -29.76 19.96 0.07
N ALA A 471 -29.02 18.97 -0.45
CA ALA A 471 -27.66 19.15 -0.93
C ALA A 471 -27.65 19.99 -2.21
N ALA A 472 -27.70 21.31 -2.04
CA ALA A 472 -27.65 22.31 -3.09
C ALA A 472 -26.21 22.60 -3.53
N THR A 473 -25.99 22.60 -4.85
CA THR A 473 -24.69 22.89 -5.44
C THR A 473 -24.31 24.36 -5.25
N ALA A 474 -23.28 24.63 -4.45
CA ALA A 474 -22.79 25.97 -4.19
C ALA A 474 -21.94 26.51 -5.36
N VAL A 475 -22.50 27.43 -6.13
CA VAL A 475 -21.74 28.30 -7.05
C VAL A 475 -21.27 29.54 -6.27
N PRO A 476 -19.99 29.96 -6.35
CA PRO A 476 -19.54 31.18 -5.70
C PRO A 476 -20.29 32.42 -6.19
N GLY A 477 -20.91 33.17 -5.27
CA GLY A 477 -21.48 34.50 -5.54
C GLY A 477 -23.01 34.64 -5.53
N ILE A 478 -23.78 33.55 -5.38
CA ILE A 478 -25.26 33.64 -5.30
C ILE A 478 -25.72 33.68 -3.84
N GLN A 479 -26.46 34.73 -3.46
CA GLN A 479 -27.06 34.81 -2.11
C GLN A 479 -28.24 33.84 -1.94
N PRO A 480 -28.39 33.18 -0.77
CA PRO A 480 -29.46 32.22 -0.50
C PRO A 480 -30.80 32.92 -0.22
N GLY A 481 -31.44 33.47 -1.26
CA GLY A 481 -32.61 34.34 -1.10
C GLY A 481 -33.75 34.19 -2.12
N ARG A 482 -33.73 33.22 -3.05
CA ARG A 482 -34.77 33.16 -4.11
C ARG A 482 -35.24 31.78 -4.62
N TRP A 483 -34.64 30.67 -4.19
CA TRP A 483 -34.82 29.37 -4.85
C TRP A 483 -35.66 28.33 -4.09
N ILE A 484 -36.18 28.65 -2.90
CA ILE A 484 -36.93 27.67 -2.09
C ILE A 484 -38.12 28.36 -1.40
N GLN A 485 -39.35 27.93 -1.73
CA GLN A 485 -40.58 28.34 -1.03
C GLN A 485 -40.94 27.38 0.14
N HIS A 486 -39.98 26.57 0.58
CA HIS A 486 -40.10 25.57 1.63
C HIS A 486 -38.85 25.62 2.54
N PRO A 487 -38.97 25.33 3.85
CA PRO A 487 -37.85 25.37 4.76
C PRO A 487 -36.88 24.20 4.53
N VAL A 488 -35.70 24.49 4.00
CA VAL A 488 -34.53 23.58 3.98
C VAL A 488 -33.65 23.89 5.19
N ALA A 489 -33.26 22.85 5.92
CA ALA A 489 -32.48 22.97 7.15
C ALA A 489 -30.99 23.28 6.90
N ALA A 490 -30.39 22.65 5.88
CA ALA A 490 -28.97 22.80 5.53
C ALA A 490 -28.69 22.35 4.08
N CYS A 491 -27.55 22.79 3.55
CA CYS A 491 -27.07 22.52 2.19
C CYS A 491 -25.61 22.04 2.17
N LEU A 492 -25.26 21.18 1.20
CA LEU A 492 -23.92 20.60 1.02
C LEU A 492 -23.46 20.68 -0.43
N GLY A 493 -22.26 21.21 -0.64
CA GLY A 493 -21.57 21.19 -1.93
C GLY A 493 -20.96 19.82 -2.26
N LYS A 494 -20.77 19.54 -3.56
CA LYS A 494 -20.02 18.39 -4.05
C LYS A 494 -18.54 18.78 -4.22
N PRO A 495 -17.56 17.88 -3.98
CA PRO A 495 -17.72 16.48 -3.53
C PRO A 495 -18.11 16.39 -2.05
N LEU A 496 -19.02 15.47 -1.74
CA LEU A 496 -19.47 15.22 -0.36
C LEU A 496 -18.31 14.69 0.49
N ARG A 497 -17.96 15.42 1.56
CA ARG A 497 -16.98 15.01 2.58
C ARG A 497 -17.70 14.50 3.83
N ARG A 498 -17.18 13.45 4.47
CA ARG A 498 -17.79 12.80 5.66
C ARG A 498 -18.08 13.81 6.78
N ALA A 499 -17.10 14.62 7.19
CA ALA A 499 -17.24 15.58 8.27
C ALA A 499 -18.36 16.61 8.00
N ALA A 500 -18.35 17.24 6.81
CA ALA A 500 -19.39 18.19 6.41
C ALA A 500 -20.79 17.54 6.38
N LEU A 501 -20.89 16.27 5.94
CA LEU A 501 -22.15 15.52 5.99
C LEU A 501 -22.62 15.28 7.43
N PHE A 502 -21.71 14.94 8.34
CA PHE A 502 -22.01 14.76 9.76
C PHE A 502 -22.48 16.06 10.43
N GLU A 503 -21.74 17.17 10.25
CA GLU A 503 -22.10 18.51 10.77
C GLU A 503 -23.49 18.96 10.26
N CYS A 504 -23.73 18.81 8.96
CA CYS A 504 -25.01 19.14 8.31
C CYS A 504 -26.18 18.34 8.89
N LEU A 505 -25.99 17.03 9.12
CA LEU A 505 -27.01 16.17 9.70
C LEU A 505 -27.26 16.48 11.18
N ALA A 506 -26.20 16.64 11.98
CA ALA A 506 -26.30 16.96 13.41
C ALA A 506 -27.02 18.31 13.65
N GLY A 507 -26.70 19.33 12.86
CA GLY A 507 -27.40 20.62 12.90
C GLY A 507 -28.87 20.53 12.44
N ALA A 508 -29.18 19.69 11.45
CA ALA A 508 -30.54 19.50 10.97
C ALA A 508 -31.44 18.75 11.98
N THR A 509 -30.92 17.67 12.60
CA THR A 509 -31.64 16.89 13.62
C THR A 509 -31.75 17.64 14.96
N GLY A 510 -30.93 18.66 15.19
CA GLY A 510 -31.01 19.53 16.37
C GLY A 510 -30.19 19.01 17.56
N ALA A 511 -29.10 18.28 17.31
CA ALA A 511 -28.10 18.04 18.33
C ALA A 511 -27.36 19.35 18.63
N GLU A 512 -27.50 19.88 19.86
CA GLU A 512 -26.84 21.13 20.26
C GLU A 512 -25.32 20.93 20.35
N THR A 513 -24.59 21.31 19.30
CA THR A 513 -23.12 21.33 19.25
C THR A 513 -22.52 22.52 20.01
N GLY A 514 -23.00 22.74 21.24
CA GLY A 514 -22.58 23.82 22.14
C GLY A 514 -21.29 23.55 22.90
N ILE A 515 -20.19 23.23 22.20
CA ILE A 515 -18.85 23.03 22.80
C ILE A 515 -17.79 23.73 21.94
N GLU A 516 -16.84 24.41 22.58
CA GLU A 516 -15.67 25.04 21.93
C GLU A 516 -14.76 24.04 21.19
N PRO A 517 -13.99 24.46 20.17
CA PRO A 517 -13.12 23.56 19.40
C PRO A 517 -11.95 23.01 20.23
N ALA A 518 -12.12 21.78 20.70
CA ALA A 518 -11.12 20.95 21.37
C ALA A 518 -10.67 19.77 20.45
N PRO A 519 -9.50 19.15 20.65
CA PRO A 519 -8.74 18.51 19.56
C PRO A 519 -9.29 17.17 19.03
N GLU A 520 -8.82 16.82 17.82
CA GLU A 520 -9.21 15.71 16.94
C GLU A 520 -8.97 14.29 17.52
N THR A 521 -9.62 13.92 18.62
CA THR A 521 -9.53 12.53 19.14
C THR A 521 -10.78 12.03 19.88
N ALA A 522 -11.87 12.80 19.88
CA ALA A 522 -13.18 12.29 20.27
C ALA A 522 -13.74 11.40 19.14
N ALA A 523 -14.17 10.18 19.46
CA ALA A 523 -14.87 9.35 18.48
C ALA A 523 -16.25 9.94 18.18
N GLU A 524 -16.56 10.19 16.90
CA GLU A 524 -17.88 10.64 16.45
C GLU A 524 -18.96 9.68 16.98
N SER A 525 -19.81 10.16 17.91
CA SER A 525 -20.99 9.39 18.34
C SER A 525 -21.90 9.15 17.13
N PRO A 526 -22.39 7.92 16.91
CA PRO A 526 -23.19 7.61 15.73
C PRO A 526 -24.49 8.41 15.71
N LEU A 527 -24.81 8.98 14.55
CA LEU A 527 -26.08 9.62 14.24
C LEU A 527 -27.16 8.54 14.08
N ALA A 528 -27.65 8.02 15.20
CA ALA A 528 -28.72 7.03 15.25
C ALA A 528 -30.08 7.68 14.87
N GLY A 529 -30.35 7.77 13.57
CA GLY A 529 -31.61 8.25 13.01
C GLY A 529 -31.91 7.61 11.65
N ARG A 530 -33.18 7.68 11.22
CA ARG A 530 -33.64 7.17 9.91
C ARG A 530 -33.62 8.28 8.87
N VAL A 531 -32.83 8.08 7.81
CA VAL A 531 -32.64 9.04 6.72
C VAL A 531 -33.26 8.51 5.43
N LEU A 532 -34.06 9.33 4.75
CA LEU A 532 -34.54 9.04 3.39
C LEU A 532 -33.57 9.65 2.37
N LEU A 533 -32.84 8.81 1.65
CA LEU A 533 -31.92 9.24 0.61
C LEU A 533 -32.64 9.38 -0.73
N VAL A 534 -32.60 10.58 -1.31
CA VAL A 534 -33.25 10.92 -2.59
C VAL A 534 -32.20 11.25 -3.65
N GLU A 535 -31.90 10.27 -4.49
CA GLU A 535 -30.85 10.29 -5.50
C GLU A 535 -31.21 9.30 -6.61
N ASP A 536 -31.12 9.73 -7.87
CA ASP A 536 -31.51 8.96 -9.06
C ASP A 536 -30.36 8.13 -9.66
N ASN A 537 -29.12 8.47 -9.33
CA ASN A 537 -27.94 7.73 -9.78
C ASN A 537 -27.52 6.63 -8.78
N LEU A 538 -27.62 5.36 -9.20
CA LEU A 538 -27.27 4.17 -8.40
C LEU A 538 -25.90 4.24 -7.70
N VAL A 539 -24.90 4.94 -8.25
CA VAL A 539 -23.56 4.97 -7.67
C VAL A 539 -23.40 6.13 -6.68
N ASN A 540 -24.10 7.23 -6.90
CA ASN A 540 -24.28 8.24 -5.85
C ASN A 540 -25.10 7.67 -4.69
N GLN A 541 -26.10 6.80 -4.97
CA GLN A 541 -26.80 6.03 -3.95
C GLN A 541 -25.83 5.15 -3.16
N GLU A 542 -25.01 4.30 -3.81
CA GLU A 542 -24.01 3.45 -3.12
C GLU A 542 -23.05 4.28 -2.23
N ILE A 543 -22.53 5.39 -2.74
CA ILE A 543 -21.59 6.26 -2.01
C ILE A 543 -22.28 6.91 -0.80
N ALA A 544 -23.44 7.54 -1.00
CA ALA A 544 -24.16 8.19 0.09
C ALA A 544 -24.69 7.18 1.12
N LEU A 545 -25.14 6.00 0.68
CA LEU A 545 -25.54 4.89 1.54
C LEU A 545 -24.38 4.38 2.40
N ALA A 546 -23.19 4.21 1.80
CA ALA A 546 -21.99 3.82 2.53
C ALA A 546 -21.57 4.89 3.55
N MET A 547 -21.62 6.17 3.18
CA MET A 547 -21.32 7.29 4.09
C MET A 547 -22.32 7.36 5.26
N LEU A 548 -23.62 7.35 4.98
CA LEU A 548 -24.68 7.44 6.01
C LEU A 548 -24.66 6.24 6.96
N ARG A 549 -24.50 5.01 6.46
CA ARG A 549 -24.35 3.81 7.30
C ARG A 549 -23.07 3.87 8.14
N ALA A 550 -21.99 4.44 7.63
CA ALA A 550 -20.75 4.66 8.39
C ALA A 550 -20.82 5.82 9.40
N LEU A 551 -21.91 6.59 9.42
CA LEU A 551 -22.29 7.52 10.49
C LEU A 551 -23.31 6.91 11.48
N GLY A 552 -23.78 5.68 11.24
CA GLY A 552 -24.76 4.99 12.09
C GLY A 552 -26.24 5.18 11.72
N CYS A 553 -26.54 5.87 10.61
CA CYS A 553 -27.91 6.09 10.17
C CYS A 553 -28.54 4.82 9.57
N GLU A 554 -29.83 4.59 9.82
CA GLU A 554 -30.63 3.68 9.00
C GLU A 554 -31.09 4.43 7.73
N VAL A 555 -31.00 3.81 6.56
CA VAL A 555 -31.22 4.51 5.29
C VAL A 555 -32.19 3.73 4.40
N ASP A 556 -33.33 4.36 4.12
CA ASP A 556 -34.22 3.99 3.02
C ASP A 556 -33.88 4.83 1.78
N ILE A 557 -34.09 4.29 0.58
CA ILE A 557 -33.73 4.94 -0.70
C ILE A 557 -34.99 5.19 -1.52
N ALA A 558 -35.10 6.41 -2.07
CA ALA A 558 -36.09 6.78 -3.07
C ALA A 558 -35.40 7.25 -4.35
N ASP A 559 -35.63 6.52 -5.44
CA ASP A 559 -35.12 6.80 -6.79
C ASP A 559 -35.91 7.90 -7.54
N THR A 560 -37.15 8.15 -7.10
CA THR A 560 -38.14 8.96 -7.82
C THR A 560 -38.96 9.81 -6.85
N GLY A 561 -39.44 10.97 -7.31
CA GLY A 561 -40.28 11.86 -6.49
C GLY A 561 -41.57 11.21 -5.95
N ARG A 562 -42.09 10.19 -6.64
CA ARG A 562 -43.23 9.40 -6.16
C ARG A 562 -42.83 8.41 -5.07
N ALA A 563 -41.67 7.77 -5.17
CA ALA A 563 -41.14 6.94 -4.09
C ALA A 563 -40.88 7.75 -2.81
N VAL A 564 -40.46 9.02 -2.93
CA VAL A 564 -40.32 9.93 -1.76
C VAL A 564 -41.65 10.14 -1.04
N LEU A 565 -42.73 10.45 -1.77
CA LEU A 565 -44.05 10.67 -1.17
C LEU A 565 -44.58 9.40 -0.48
N LEU A 566 -44.53 8.26 -1.18
CA LEU A 566 -44.95 6.97 -0.62
C LEU A 566 -44.12 6.57 0.61
N ALA A 567 -42.81 6.81 0.59
CA ALA A 567 -41.94 6.50 1.73
C ALA A 567 -42.28 7.37 2.95
N VAL A 568 -42.56 8.67 2.77
CA VAL A 568 -42.90 9.61 3.86
C VAL A 568 -44.33 9.41 4.37
N GLU A 569 -45.24 8.86 3.55
CA GLU A 569 -46.57 8.41 4.00
C GLU A 569 -46.50 7.09 4.80
N ASP A 570 -45.58 6.18 4.47
CA ASP A 570 -45.37 4.89 5.14
C ASP A 570 -44.53 5.00 6.44
N LYS A 571 -43.52 5.89 6.47
CA LYS A 571 -42.55 5.99 7.58
C LYS A 571 -42.20 7.43 7.96
N VAL A 572 -41.95 7.62 9.25
CA VAL A 572 -41.32 8.83 9.79
C VAL A 572 -39.81 8.78 9.57
N TYR A 573 -39.24 9.89 9.06
CA TYR A 573 -37.81 10.11 8.90
C TYR A 573 -37.35 11.34 9.69
N ASP A 574 -36.15 11.24 10.27
CA ASP A 574 -35.50 12.33 11.01
C ASP A 574 -34.89 13.37 10.04
N ALA A 575 -34.44 12.91 8.87
CA ALA A 575 -34.01 13.75 7.77
C ALA A 575 -34.36 13.12 6.41
N VAL A 576 -34.78 13.96 5.46
CA VAL A 576 -34.76 13.64 4.03
C VAL A 576 -33.54 14.32 3.43
N LEU A 577 -32.67 13.59 2.73
CA LEU A 577 -31.46 14.10 2.09
C LEU A 577 -31.58 13.99 0.58
N LYS A 578 -31.67 15.13 -0.11
CA LYS A 578 -31.82 15.19 -1.58
C LYS A 578 -30.58 15.75 -2.28
N SER A 579 -30.14 15.09 -3.33
CA SER A 579 -29.14 15.59 -4.30
C SER A 579 -29.76 16.65 -5.23
N THR A 580 -29.12 17.82 -5.39
CA THR A 580 -29.56 18.81 -6.40
C THR A 580 -28.38 19.42 -7.19
N THR A 581 -28.40 19.18 -8.50
CA THR A 581 -27.62 19.92 -9.49
C THR A 581 -28.15 21.35 -9.65
N PRO A 582 -27.31 22.31 -10.08
CA PRO A 582 -27.76 23.67 -10.40
C PRO A 582 -28.34 23.72 -11.81
N SER A 583 -29.43 24.47 -11.99
CA SER A 583 -30.06 24.79 -13.27
C SER A 583 -30.69 26.19 -13.18
#